data_AF-X1GIY8-F1
#
_entry.id   AF-X1GIY8-F1
#
_cell.length_a   1.000
_cell.length_b   1.000
_cell.length_c   1.000
_cell.angle_alpha   90.00
_cell.angle_beta   90.00
_cell.angle_gamma   90.00
#
_symmetry.space_group_name_H-M   'P 1'
#
loop_
_entity.id
_entity.type
_entity.pdbx_description
1 polymer ?
#
loop_
_entity_poly.entity_id
_entity_poly.type
_entity_poly.pdbx_seq_one_letter_code
_entity_poly.pdbx_strand_id
1 'polypeptide(L)'
;DFVKGAKLWVDGFAGFTTAELAVLAELLKVVADAQIALCLAPSNIDLANPDSEKLDPVGLFGPTERTYADLVELIKKCKLRLAEPIVLEKAVRFSSCPQLAHIERNAFKLEASKMPAADNISIISAPNERAEVQFVARQILELVKEKDYRYRDIAVIASDIDGYQHYIRAYFDDYKIPFFIDKRKPLNQHAAIQLICSALQAVTSGFFSSDIFAYLKTDLVPIERRDVDVLENYCLAFGISGDDWQSEKKWDFAGGNNGDFDEQRINEIRLKVSRPL
;
A
#
# COMPACT_ATOMS: atom_id res chain seq x y z
N ASP A 1 -3.07 -11.17 -33.42
CA ASP A 1 -4.33 -11.93 -33.62
C ASP A 1 -5.35 -11.76 -32.51
N PHE A 2 -4.99 -11.90 -31.23
CA PHE A 2 -5.94 -11.87 -30.10
C PHE A 2 -6.92 -10.67 -30.06
N VAL A 3 -6.46 -9.45 -30.38
CA VAL A 3 -7.28 -8.21 -30.26
C VAL A 3 -7.95 -7.78 -31.58
N LYS A 4 -7.71 -8.48 -32.69
CA LYS A 4 -8.18 -8.06 -34.01
C LYS A 4 -9.69 -8.22 -34.12
N GLY A 5 -10.39 -7.11 -34.38
CA GLY A 5 -11.85 -7.08 -34.45
C GLY A 5 -12.57 -7.12 -33.10
N ALA A 6 -11.84 -7.04 -31.98
CA ALA A 6 -12.43 -6.92 -30.65
C ALA A 6 -13.06 -5.54 -30.44
N LYS A 7 -13.88 -5.40 -29.40
CA LYS A 7 -14.33 -4.11 -28.88
C LYS A 7 -13.55 -3.77 -27.62
N LEU A 8 -13.08 -2.54 -27.51
CA LEU A 8 -12.24 -2.08 -26.42
C LEU A 8 -13.02 -1.11 -25.52
N TRP A 9 -12.95 -1.31 -24.21
CA TRP A 9 -13.42 -0.35 -23.21
C TRP A 9 -12.27 0.05 -22.30
N VAL A 10 -12.11 1.35 -22.10
CA VAL A 10 -11.09 1.92 -21.22
C VAL A 10 -11.79 2.86 -20.24
N ASP A 11 -11.68 2.59 -18.95
CA ASP A 11 -12.32 3.36 -17.88
C ASP A 11 -11.41 3.38 -16.62
N GLY A 12 -11.56 4.41 -15.80
CA GLY A 12 -10.84 4.55 -14.53
C GLY A 12 -9.46 5.23 -14.60
N PHE A 13 -9.07 5.77 -15.75
CA PHE A 13 -7.79 6.45 -15.94
C PHE A 13 -7.92 7.97 -15.83
N ALA A 14 -7.07 8.59 -15.01
CA ALA A 14 -6.90 10.04 -14.99
C ALA A 14 -5.86 10.52 -16.02
N GLY A 15 -5.01 9.61 -16.48
CA GLY A 15 -3.98 9.84 -17.48
C GLY A 15 -3.23 8.56 -17.81
N PHE A 16 -2.35 8.65 -18.80
CA PHE A 16 -1.55 7.54 -19.29
C PHE A 16 -0.08 7.95 -19.36
N THR A 17 0.80 7.01 -19.04
CA THR A 17 2.23 7.13 -19.34
C THR A 17 2.47 7.06 -20.85
N THR A 18 3.64 7.51 -21.31
CA THR A 18 4.03 7.43 -22.73
C THR A 18 3.96 6.00 -23.27
N ALA A 19 4.33 5.01 -22.46
CA ALA A 19 4.29 3.61 -22.85
C ALA A 19 2.83 3.11 -22.99
N GLU A 20 1.96 3.45 -22.04
CA GLU A 20 0.54 3.10 -22.10
C GLU A 20 -0.16 3.74 -23.30
N LEU A 21 0.14 5.00 -23.62
CA LEU A 21 -0.37 5.67 -24.82
C LEU A 21 0.09 4.98 -26.10
N ALA A 22 1.35 4.56 -26.18
CA ALA A 22 1.87 3.85 -27.35
C ALA A 22 1.15 2.50 -27.54
N VAL A 23 0.91 1.76 -26.46
CA VAL A 23 0.13 0.52 -26.51
C VAL A 23 -1.31 0.79 -26.93
N LEU A 24 -1.95 1.80 -26.34
CA LEU A 24 -3.31 2.19 -26.69
C LEU A 24 -3.41 2.59 -28.17
N ALA A 25 -2.44 3.33 -28.70
CA ALA A 25 -2.40 3.72 -30.11
C ALA A 25 -2.39 2.50 -31.05
N GLU A 26 -1.60 1.47 -30.74
CA GLU A 26 -1.56 0.24 -31.53
C GLU A 26 -2.85 -0.58 -31.40
N LEU A 27 -3.44 -0.64 -30.20
CA LEU A 27 -4.73 -1.29 -29.99
C LEU A 27 -5.84 -0.63 -30.81
N LEU A 28 -5.94 0.70 -30.76
CA LEU A 28 -6.96 1.48 -31.47
C LEU A 28 -6.92 1.28 -32.99
N LYS A 29 -5.78 0.91 -33.58
CA LYS A 29 -5.65 0.62 -35.02
C LYS A 29 -6.22 -0.74 -35.44
N VAL A 30 -6.39 -1.67 -34.49
CA VAL A 30 -6.62 -3.10 -34.78
C VAL A 30 -7.99 -3.58 -34.27
N VAL A 31 -8.54 -2.92 -33.25
CA VAL A 31 -9.88 -3.20 -32.72
C VAL A 31 -10.98 -2.72 -33.68
N ALA A 32 -12.16 -3.33 -33.60
CA ALA A 32 -13.31 -2.93 -34.40
C ALA A 32 -13.96 -1.64 -33.87
N ASP A 33 -13.94 -1.43 -32.55
CA ASP A 33 -14.56 -0.30 -31.87
C ASP A 33 -13.87 -0.06 -30.52
N ALA A 34 -13.83 1.19 -30.06
CA ALA A 34 -13.22 1.56 -28.80
C ALA A 34 -14.03 2.66 -28.08
N GLN A 35 -14.27 2.46 -26.79
CA GLN A 35 -14.95 3.41 -25.91
C GLN A 35 -14.03 3.76 -24.76
N ILE A 36 -13.69 5.04 -24.63
CA ILE A 36 -12.83 5.55 -23.58
C ILE A 36 -13.65 6.51 -22.72
N ALA A 37 -13.80 6.20 -21.44
CA ALA A 37 -14.48 7.02 -20.46
C ALA A 37 -13.46 7.88 -19.70
N LEU A 38 -13.74 9.19 -19.62
CA LEU A 38 -12.95 10.16 -18.85
C LEU A 38 -13.88 11.05 -18.04
N CYS A 39 -13.51 11.33 -16.80
CA CYS A 39 -14.18 12.31 -15.95
C CYS A 39 -13.69 13.71 -16.33
N LEU A 40 -14.55 14.55 -16.88
CA LEU A 40 -14.21 15.88 -17.39
C LEU A 40 -15.25 16.90 -16.93
N ALA A 41 -14.89 18.18 -16.97
CA ALA A 41 -15.87 19.27 -16.96
C ALA A 41 -16.08 19.74 -18.42
N PRO A 42 -17.18 19.34 -19.10
CA PRO A 42 -17.40 19.69 -20.50
C PRO A 42 -17.47 21.19 -20.78
N SER A 43 -17.76 22.01 -19.76
CA SER A 43 -17.76 23.47 -19.84
C SER A 43 -16.37 24.08 -20.00
N ASN A 44 -15.31 23.34 -19.65
CA ASN A 44 -13.95 23.86 -19.57
C ASN A 44 -13.10 23.51 -20.81
N ILE A 45 -13.63 22.69 -21.72
CA ILE A 45 -12.88 22.17 -22.86
C ILE A 45 -13.74 22.14 -24.12
N ASP A 46 -13.15 22.54 -25.26
CA ASP A 46 -13.75 22.28 -26.57
C ASP A 46 -13.59 20.80 -26.92
N LEU A 47 -14.69 20.06 -26.85
CA LEU A 47 -14.69 18.63 -27.13
C LEU A 47 -14.41 18.30 -28.60
N ALA A 48 -14.69 19.21 -29.54
CA ALA A 48 -14.46 18.97 -30.96
C ALA A 48 -12.98 19.22 -31.34
N ASN A 49 -12.39 20.27 -30.76
CA ASN A 49 -11.00 20.61 -31.01
C ASN A 49 -10.28 21.06 -29.73
N PRO A 50 -9.96 20.12 -28.83
CA PRO A 50 -9.31 20.44 -27.56
C PRO A 50 -7.92 20.99 -27.81
N ASP A 51 -7.59 22.05 -27.07
CA ASP A 51 -6.31 22.74 -27.14
C ASP A 51 -5.66 22.69 -25.76
N SER A 52 -4.60 21.88 -25.64
CA SER A 52 -3.92 21.64 -24.38
C SER A 52 -3.31 22.90 -23.76
N GLU A 53 -2.97 23.91 -24.59
CA GLU A 53 -2.36 25.16 -24.10
C GLU A 53 -3.37 26.08 -23.40
N LYS A 54 -4.67 25.88 -23.65
CA LYS A 54 -5.75 26.68 -23.06
C LYS A 54 -6.35 26.07 -21.80
N LEU A 55 -5.93 24.85 -21.44
CA LEU A 55 -6.43 24.17 -20.26
C LEU A 55 -5.84 24.79 -18.98
N ASP A 56 -6.67 24.86 -17.93
CA ASP A 56 -6.22 25.33 -16.63
C ASP A 56 -5.31 24.26 -15.97
N PRO A 57 -4.02 24.55 -15.74
CA PRO A 57 -3.10 23.57 -15.15
C PRO A 57 -3.43 23.22 -13.70
N VAL A 58 -4.24 24.04 -13.01
CA VAL A 58 -4.63 23.85 -11.60
C VAL A 58 -6.11 23.44 -11.50
N GLY A 59 -6.80 23.27 -12.62
CA GLY A 59 -8.19 22.83 -12.65
C GLY A 59 -8.37 21.45 -12.01
N LEU A 60 -9.50 21.24 -11.32
CA LEU A 60 -9.84 19.96 -10.66
C LEU A 60 -9.74 18.76 -11.61
N PHE A 61 -10.14 18.95 -12.87
CA PHE A 61 -10.11 17.93 -13.93
C PHE A 61 -8.96 18.14 -14.92
N GLY A 62 -7.98 18.99 -14.62
CA GLY A 62 -6.86 19.30 -15.51
C GLY A 62 -6.12 18.05 -16.04
N PRO A 63 -5.77 17.05 -15.21
CA PRO A 63 -5.12 15.82 -15.68
C PRO A 63 -5.94 15.05 -16.73
N THR A 64 -7.24 14.89 -16.48
CA THR A 64 -8.18 14.20 -17.37
C THR A 64 -8.46 15.01 -18.64
N GLU A 65 -8.58 16.32 -18.54
CA GLU A 65 -8.78 17.24 -19.67
C GLU A 65 -7.58 17.21 -20.62
N ARG A 66 -6.36 17.21 -20.06
CA ARG A 66 -5.14 17.04 -20.84
C ARG A 66 -5.08 15.68 -21.51
N THR A 67 -5.44 14.62 -20.78
CA THR A 67 -5.52 13.26 -21.33
C THR A 67 -6.48 13.18 -22.51
N TYR A 68 -7.64 13.85 -22.42
CA TYR A 68 -8.59 13.94 -23.53
C TYR A 68 -7.98 14.64 -24.75
N ALA A 69 -7.32 15.78 -24.55
CA ALA A 69 -6.65 16.51 -25.62
C ALA A 69 -5.57 15.66 -26.32
N ASP A 70 -4.73 14.99 -25.53
CA ASP A 70 -3.66 14.12 -26.01
C ASP A 70 -4.22 12.92 -26.81
N LEU A 71 -5.33 12.32 -26.35
CA LEU A 71 -6.00 11.23 -27.06
C LEU A 71 -6.61 11.70 -28.39
N VAL A 72 -7.26 12.85 -28.43
CA VAL A 72 -7.82 13.40 -29.68
C VAL A 72 -6.71 13.68 -30.69
N GLU A 73 -5.58 14.25 -30.23
CA GLU A 73 -4.41 14.47 -31.08
C GLU A 73 -3.81 13.16 -31.59
N LEU A 74 -3.70 12.14 -30.74
CA LEU A 74 -3.21 10.80 -31.09
C LEU A 74 -4.10 10.13 -32.15
N ILE A 75 -5.42 10.18 -31.98
CA ILE A 75 -6.40 9.62 -32.92
C ILE A 75 -6.31 10.34 -34.27
N LYS A 76 -6.18 11.67 -34.27
CA LYS A 76 -5.95 12.49 -35.48
C LYS A 76 -4.64 12.09 -36.18
N LYS A 77 -3.54 11.96 -35.44
CA LYS A 77 -2.22 11.53 -35.95
C LYS A 77 -2.27 10.13 -36.57
N CYS A 78 -3.02 9.21 -35.95
CA CYS A 78 -3.22 7.85 -36.46
C CYS A 78 -4.24 7.78 -37.60
N LYS A 79 -4.89 8.90 -37.97
CA LYS A 79 -5.96 8.99 -38.98
C LYS A 79 -7.13 8.04 -38.69
N LEU A 80 -7.42 7.84 -37.41
CA LEU A 80 -8.54 7.03 -36.95
C LEU A 80 -9.81 7.88 -36.88
N ARG A 81 -10.97 7.24 -37.04
CA ARG A 81 -12.28 7.91 -36.92
C ARG A 81 -12.58 8.19 -35.45
N LEU A 82 -12.79 9.45 -35.11
CA LEU A 82 -13.33 9.86 -33.81
C LEU A 82 -14.85 10.01 -33.95
N ALA A 83 -15.61 9.35 -33.08
CA ALA A 83 -17.05 9.58 -32.94
C ALA A 83 -17.32 10.83 -32.09
N GLU A 84 -18.51 11.40 -32.20
CA GLU A 84 -18.91 12.51 -31.33
C GLU A 84 -18.91 12.06 -29.86
N PRO A 85 -18.29 12.84 -28.94
CA PRO A 85 -18.27 12.50 -27.53
C PRO A 85 -19.67 12.47 -26.93
N ILE A 86 -19.95 11.42 -26.16
CA ILE A 86 -21.21 11.28 -25.42
C ILE A 86 -21.02 11.90 -24.04
N VAL A 87 -21.70 13.02 -23.77
CA VAL A 87 -21.65 13.69 -22.47
C VAL A 87 -22.74 13.14 -21.55
N LEU A 88 -22.34 12.61 -20.40
CA LEU A 88 -23.26 12.10 -19.38
C LEU A 88 -23.55 13.18 -18.33
N GLU A 89 -24.63 13.94 -18.49
CA GLU A 89 -24.94 15.10 -17.62
C GLU A 89 -25.50 14.72 -16.24
N LYS A 90 -26.08 13.52 -16.10
CA LYS A 90 -26.81 13.12 -14.88
C LYS A 90 -25.99 12.16 -14.04
N ALA A 91 -25.56 12.61 -12.86
CA ALA A 91 -24.94 11.76 -11.84
C ALA A 91 -25.97 10.87 -11.13
N VAL A 92 -26.20 9.66 -11.67
CA VAL A 92 -27.14 8.67 -11.10
C VAL A 92 -26.67 8.08 -9.76
N ARG A 93 -25.36 8.15 -9.48
CA ARG A 93 -24.74 7.62 -8.25
C ARG A 93 -25.33 8.21 -6.97
N PHE A 94 -25.77 9.46 -7.02
CA PHE A 94 -26.32 10.18 -5.86
C PHE A 94 -27.85 10.17 -5.80
N SER A 95 -28.51 9.32 -6.60
CA SER A 95 -29.99 9.28 -6.67
C SER A 95 -30.66 9.01 -5.32
N SER A 96 -30.02 8.25 -4.44
CA SER A 96 -30.49 7.95 -3.08
C SER A 96 -30.13 9.03 -2.04
N CYS A 97 -29.26 9.99 -2.38
CA CYS A 97 -28.76 10.99 -1.45
C CYS A 97 -28.53 12.35 -2.14
N PRO A 98 -29.55 13.23 -2.17
CA PRO A 98 -29.44 14.57 -2.75
C PRO A 98 -28.36 15.45 -2.10
N GLN A 99 -28.07 15.24 -0.81
CA GLN A 99 -27.06 16.01 -0.08
C GLN A 99 -25.64 15.67 -0.54
N LEU A 100 -25.35 14.39 -0.87
CA LEU A 100 -24.07 14.03 -1.48
C LEU A 100 -23.94 14.60 -2.90
N ALA A 101 -25.02 14.61 -3.69
CA ALA A 101 -25.04 15.29 -4.98
C ALA A 101 -24.77 16.79 -4.84
N HIS A 102 -25.28 17.40 -3.76
CA HIS A 102 -25.05 18.79 -3.46
C HIS A 102 -23.59 19.08 -3.09
N ILE A 103 -22.97 18.23 -2.27
CA ILE A 103 -21.54 18.35 -1.93
C ILE A 103 -20.69 18.20 -3.18
N GLU A 104 -20.88 17.16 -3.98
CA GLU A 104 -20.06 16.91 -5.18
C GLU A 104 -20.05 18.11 -6.15
N ARG A 105 -21.22 18.72 -6.40
CA ARG A 105 -21.35 19.88 -7.30
C ARG A 105 -20.75 21.18 -6.77
N ASN A 106 -20.50 21.28 -5.46
CA ASN A 106 -20.19 22.55 -4.80
C ASN A 106 -18.95 22.52 -3.92
N ALA A 107 -18.34 21.35 -3.66
CA ALA A 107 -17.22 21.19 -2.72
C ALA A 107 -16.01 22.10 -3.05
N PHE A 108 -15.81 22.40 -4.33
CA PHE A 108 -14.69 23.22 -4.81
C PHE A 108 -15.12 24.61 -5.32
N LYS A 109 -16.38 25.01 -5.09
CA LYS A 109 -16.85 26.35 -5.43
C LYS A 109 -16.63 27.29 -4.26
N LEU A 110 -16.17 28.51 -4.56
CA LEU A 110 -15.96 29.54 -3.54
C LEU A 110 -17.29 29.93 -2.86
N GLU A 111 -18.37 29.99 -3.64
CA GLU A 111 -19.71 30.29 -3.16
C GLU A 111 -20.67 29.16 -3.57
N ALA A 112 -21.36 28.60 -2.58
CA ALA A 112 -22.34 27.54 -2.78
C ALA A 112 -23.66 27.91 -2.11
N SER A 113 -24.77 27.56 -2.78
CA SER A 113 -26.09 27.67 -2.16
C SER A 113 -26.17 26.73 -0.95
N LYS A 114 -26.74 27.18 0.16
CA LYS A 114 -26.92 26.32 1.34
C LYS A 114 -28.03 25.30 1.12
N MET A 115 -27.83 24.08 1.61
CA MET A 115 -28.84 23.02 1.69
C MET A 115 -28.98 22.59 3.16
N PRO A 116 -30.20 22.26 3.65
CA PRO A 116 -30.37 21.68 4.97
C PRO A 116 -29.56 20.38 5.12
N ALA A 117 -28.88 20.24 6.26
CA ALA A 117 -28.18 19.01 6.60
C ALA A 117 -29.17 17.85 6.77
N ALA A 118 -28.70 16.63 6.50
CA ALA A 118 -29.44 15.41 6.76
C ALA A 118 -28.58 14.46 7.59
N ASP A 119 -29.24 13.52 8.25
CA ASP A 119 -28.60 12.57 9.18
C ASP A 119 -27.62 11.60 8.50
N ASN A 120 -27.55 11.63 7.16
CA ASN A 120 -26.65 10.80 6.35
C ASN A 120 -25.26 11.39 6.15
N ILE A 121 -25.01 12.63 6.61
CA ILE A 121 -23.70 13.29 6.51
C ILE A 121 -23.37 13.94 7.86
N SER A 122 -22.23 13.58 8.42
CA SER A 122 -21.75 14.09 9.70
C SER A 122 -20.29 14.51 9.62
N ILE A 123 -19.95 15.61 10.28
CA ILE A 123 -18.57 16.02 10.52
C ILE A 123 -18.25 15.73 11.98
N ILE A 124 -17.21 14.95 12.21
CA ILE A 124 -16.81 14.50 13.54
C ILE A 124 -15.40 15.04 13.82
N SER A 125 -15.19 15.54 15.03
CA SER A 125 -13.87 15.94 15.52
C SER A 125 -13.42 14.94 16.56
N ALA A 126 -12.23 14.37 16.36
CA ALA A 126 -11.60 13.44 17.29
C ALA A 126 -10.30 14.06 17.85
N PRO A 127 -9.90 13.71 19.09
CA PRO A 127 -8.71 14.28 19.72
C PRO A 127 -7.38 13.75 19.15
N ASN A 128 -7.39 12.62 18.45
CA ASN A 128 -6.23 12.00 17.79
C ASN A 128 -6.69 10.86 16.85
N GLU A 129 -5.78 10.36 16.02
CA GLU A 129 -6.07 9.32 15.01
C GLU A 129 -6.58 8.03 15.64
N ARG A 130 -6.05 7.68 16.82
CA ARG A 130 -6.47 6.49 17.57
C ARG A 130 -7.97 6.57 17.93
N ALA A 131 -8.40 7.71 18.49
CA ALA A 131 -9.79 7.92 18.86
C ALA A 131 -10.71 8.00 17.64
N GLU A 132 -10.23 8.59 16.54
CA GLU A 132 -10.95 8.66 15.27
C GLU A 132 -11.21 7.27 14.70
N VAL A 133 -10.18 6.41 14.61
CA VAL A 133 -10.33 5.03 14.14
C VAL A 133 -11.27 4.23 15.04
N GLN A 134 -11.17 4.42 16.35
CA GLN A 134 -12.07 3.74 17.29
C GLN A 134 -13.53 4.16 17.06
N PHE A 135 -13.78 5.44 16.79
CA PHE A 135 -15.11 5.96 16.44
C PHE A 135 -15.60 5.34 15.12
N VAL A 136 -14.78 5.39 14.06
CA VAL A 136 -15.12 4.80 12.75
C VAL A 136 -15.46 3.32 12.88
N ALA A 137 -14.67 2.55 13.64
CA ALA A 137 -14.92 1.13 13.84
C ALA A 137 -16.27 0.86 14.54
N ARG A 138 -16.67 1.73 15.49
CA ARG A 138 -18.00 1.66 16.13
C ARG A 138 -19.12 1.99 15.14
N GLN A 139 -18.95 3.02 14.31
CA GLN A 139 -19.93 3.37 13.27
C GLN A 139 -20.11 2.24 12.26
N ILE A 140 -19.03 1.56 11.87
CA ILE A 140 -19.11 0.39 10.98
C ILE A 140 -19.98 -0.70 11.62
N LEU A 141 -19.77 -0.99 12.91
CA LEU A 141 -20.56 -2.00 13.61
C LEU A 141 -22.03 -1.59 13.72
N GLU A 142 -22.33 -0.32 14.00
CA GLU A 142 -23.69 0.21 14.05
C GLU A 142 -24.39 0.06 12.69
N LEU A 143 -23.72 0.46 11.60
CA LEU A 143 -24.25 0.34 10.24
C LEU A 143 -24.55 -1.13 9.87
N VAL A 144 -23.67 -2.06 10.23
CA VAL A 144 -23.85 -3.48 9.92
C VAL A 144 -24.91 -4.14 10.81
N LYS A 145 -24.99 -3.77 12.09
CA LYS A 145 -25.93 -4.41 13.03
C LYS A 145 -27.33 -3.82 12.99
N GLU A 146 -27.46 -2.52 12.81
CA GLU A 146 -28.72 -1.79 12.98
C GLU A 146 -29.31 -1.31 11.65
N LYS A 147 -28.47 -1.10 10.63
CA LYS A 147 -28.88 -0.49 9.35
C LYS A 147 -28.79 -1.44 8.14
N ASP A 148 -28.55 -2.74 8.39
CA ASP A 148 -28.50 -3.82 7.37
C ASP A 148 -27.45 -3.60 6.25
N TYR A 149 -26.36 -2.90 6.55
CA TYR A 149 -25.23 -2.80 5.62
C TYR A 149 -24.33 -4.03 5.68
N ARG A 150 -23.66 -4.34 4.57
CA ARG A 150 -22.57 -5.34 4.55
C ARG A 150 -21.23 -4.63 4.65
N TYR A 151 -20.22 -5.28 5.22
CA TYR A 151 -18.86 -4.71 5.33
C TYR A 151 -18.29 -4.22 3.99
N ARG A 152 -18.62 -4.90 2.88
CA ARG A 152 -18.18 -4.52 1.52
C ARG A 152 -18.84 -3.25 0.97
N ASP A 153 -19.91 -2.77 1.61
CA ASP A 153 -20.61 -1.55 1.22
C ASP A 153 -19.98 -0.32 1.89
N ILE A 154 -19.00 -0.52 2.80
CA ILE A 154 -18.35 0.53 3.58
C ILE A 154 -16.89 0.67 3.15
N ALA A 155 -16.50 1.89 2.81
CA ALA A 155 -15.11 2.25 2.52
C ALA A 155 -14.61 3.28 3.55
N VAL A 156 -13.40 3.08 4.05
CA VAL A 156 -12.69 4.03 4.90
C VAL A 156 -11.51 4.57 4.10
N ILE A 157 -11.48 5.89 3.89
CA ILE A 157 -10.48 6.57 3.07
C ILE A 157 -9.68 7.48 3.98
N ALA A 158 -8.36 7.30 4.00
CA ALA A 158 -7.42 8.16 4.72
C ALA A 158 -6.39 8.70 3.74
N SER A 159 -6.05 9.98 3.85
CA SER A 159 -5.00 10.60 3.03
C SER A 159 -3.61 10.08 3.36
N ASP A 160 -3.36 9.75 4.62
CA ASP A 160 -2.15 9.09 5.09
C ASP A 160 -2.53 7.74 5.74
N ILE A 161 -2.49 6.67 4.96
CA ILE A 161 -2.80 5.34 5.48
C ILE A 161 -1.73 4.84 6.45
N ASP A 162 -0.50 5.37 6.40
CA ASP A 162 0.63 4.88 7.18
C ASP A 162 0.47 5.27 8.66
N GLY A 163 0.03 6.50 8.91
CA GLY A 163 -0.30 6.97 10.26
C GLY A 163 -1.52 6.26 10.89
N TYR A 164 -2.40 5.68 10.09
CA TYR A 164 -3.64 5.04 10.58
C TYR A 164 -3.56 3.51 10.65
N GLN A 165 -2.67 2.88 9.88
CA GLN A 165 -2.69 1.44 9.65
C GLN A 165 -2.65 0.61 10.94
N HIS A 166 -1.77 0.95 11.89
CA HIS A 166 -1.63 0.17 13.13
C HIS A 166 -2.87 0.29 14.01
N TYR A 167 -3.51 1.45 14.08
CA TYR A 167 -4.77 1.63 14.79
C TYR A 167 -5.92 0.90 14.11
N ILE A 168 -6.02 0.98 12.78
CA ILE A 168 -7.06 0.27 12.00
C ILE A 168 -6.95 -1.22 12.27
N ARG A 169 -5.75 -1.80 12.12
CA ARG A 169 -5.54 -3.24 12.38
C ARG A 169 -5.94 -3.61 13.80
N ALA A 170 -5.40 -2.90 14.81
CA ALA A 170 -5.70 -3.20 16.20
C ALA A 170 -7.21 -3.19 16.50
N TYR A 171 -7.91 -2.09 16.17
CA TYR A 171 -9.32 -1.97 16.50
C TYR A 171 -10.22 -2.87 15.65
N PHE A 172 -9.91 -3.05 14.36
CA PHE A 172 -10.75 -3.88 13.50
C PHE A 172 -10.57 -5.36 13.84
N ASP A 173 -9.36 -5.80 14.20
CA ASP A 173 -9.11 -7.18 14.68
C ASP A 173 -9.76 -7.44 16.04
N ASP A 174 -9.73 -6.45 16.95
CA ASP A 174 -10.39 -6.52 18.26
C ASP A 174 -11.92 -6.62 18.10
N TYR A 175 -12.50 -5.80 17.22
CA TYR A 175 -13.93 -5.77 16.95
C TYR A 175 -14.40 -6.80 15.92
N LYS A 176 -13.49 -7.64 15.39
CA LYS A 176 -13.78 -8.67 14.38
C LYS A 176 -14.43 -8.11 13.10
N ILE A 177 -14.03 -6.91 12.70
CA ILE A 177 -14.42 -6.29 11.44
C ILE A 177 -13.51 -6.86 10.34
N PRO A 178 -14.03 -7.51 9.28
CA PRO A 178 -13.20 -7.94 8.15
C PRO A 178 -12.83 -6.73 7.29
N PHE A 179 -11.55 -6.62 6.91
CA PHE A 179 -11.07 -5.49 6.12
C PHE A 179 -9.95 -5.86 5.15
N PHE A 180 -9.78 -4.99 4.16
CA PHE A 180 -8.66 -4.99 3.23
C PHE A 180 -8.02 -3.60 3.27
N ILE A 181 -6.70 -3.53 3.45
CA ILE A 181 -5.93 -2.30 3.34
C ILE A 181 -5.20 -2.37 2.00
N ASP A 182 -5.44 -1.38 1.13
CA ASP A 182 -4.79 -1.27 -0.18
C ASP A 182 -3.34 -0.78 -0.05
N LYS A 183 -2.53 -1.56 0.66
CA LYS A 183 -1.11 -1.32 0.85
C LYS A 183 -0.34 -2.62 0.69
N ARG A 184 0.76 -2.56 -0.06
CA ARG A 184 1.71 -3.66 -0.14
C ARG A 184 2.33 -3.90 1.23
N LYS A 185 2.34 -5.15 1.67
CA LYS A 185 3.05 -5.54 2.90
C LYS A 185 4.55 -5.53 2.61
N PRO A 186 5.37 -4.81 3.40
CA PRO A 186 6.79 -4.82 3.18
C PRO A 186 7.35 -6.21 3.54
N LEU A 187 8.16 -6.78 2.66
CA LEU A 187 8.76 -8.11 2.86
C LEU A 187 9.95 -8.09 3.82
N ASN A 188 10.46 -6.90 4.16
CA ASN A 188 11.60 -6.76 5.07
C ASN A 188 11.33 -7.37 6.45
N GLN A 189 10.08 -7.41 6.92
CA GLN A 189 9.70 -8.03 8.19
C GLN A 189 9.46 -9.54 8.09
N HIS A 190 9.59 -10.14 6.89
CA HIS A 190 9.42 -11.57 6.72
C HIS A 190 10.66 -12.33 7.23
N ALA A 191 10.46 -13.38 8.03
CA ALA A 191 11.55 -14.14 8.67
C ALA A 191 12.63 -14.61 7.68
N ALA A 192 12.23 -15.08 6.49
CA ALA A 192 13.17 -15.51 5.45
C ALA A 192 14.07 -14.37 4.92
N ILE A 193 13.54 -13.14 4.82
CA ILE A 193 14.33 -11.98 4.40
C ILE A 193 15.25 -11.54 5.53
N GLN A 194 14.75 -11.53 6.77
CA GLN A 194 15.57 -11.26 7.95
C GLN A 194 16.74 -12.26 8.06
N LEU A 195 16.51 -13.55 7.84
CA LEU A 195 17.57 -14.57 7.83
C LEU A 195 18.70 -14.23 6.85
N ILE A 196 18.35 -13.93 5.60
CA ILE A 196 19.34 -13.61 4.55
C ILE A 196 20.07 -12.30 4.88
N CYS A 197 19.32 -11.25 5.24
CA CYS A 197 19.88 -9.94 5.54
C CYS A 197 20.80 -9.99 6.78
N SER A 198 20.37 -10.64 7.86
CA SER A 198 21.16 -10.80 9.08
C SER A 198 22.38 -11.69 8.86
N ALA A 199 22.29 -12.73 8.03
CA ALA A 199 23.46 -13.54 7.66
C ALA A 199 24.50 -12.71 6.89
N LEU A 200 24.08 -11.94 5.88
CA LEU A 200 24.98 -11.06 5.13
C LEU A 200 25.57 -9.97 6.03
N GLN A 201 24.74 -9.37 6.89
CA GLN A 201 25.16 -8.35 7.85
C GLN A 201 26.22 -8.89 8.82
N ALA A 202 26.04 -10.11 9.34
CA ALA A 202 27.02 -10.75 10.22
C ALA A 202 28.37 -10.93 9.52
N VAL A 203 28.39 -11.25 8.23
CA VAL A 203 29.64 -11.39 7.47
C VAL A 203 30.28 -10.03 7.20
N THR A 204 29.51 -9.03 6.78
CA THR A 204 30.05 -7.70 6.41
C THR A 204 30.47 -6.88 7.63
N SER A 205 29.87 -7.12 8.79
CA SER A 205 30.21 -6.44 10.04
C SER A 205 31.38 -7.08 10.79
N GLY A 206 31.96 -8.17 10.25
CA GLY A 206 33.05 -8.88 10.91
C GLY A 206 32.58 -9.72 12.09
N PHE A 207 31.39 -10.30 12.01
CA PHE A 207 30.81 -11.23 12.98
C PHE A 207 30.50 -10.61 14.34
N PHE A 208 29.94 -9.39 14.37
CA PHE A 208 29.43 -8.85 15.63
C PHE A 208 28.33 -9.75 16.22
N SER A 209 28.43 -10.02 17.51
CA SER A 209 27.51 -10.89 18.25
C SER A 209 26.03 -10.48 18.03
N SER A 210 25.71 -9.18 17.99
CA SER A 210 24.35 -8.70 17.72
C SER A 210 23.79 -9.16 16.37
N ASP A 211 24.61 -9.21 15.33
CA ASP A 211 24.19 -9.60 13.98
C ASP A 211 24.05 -11.12 13.86
N ILE A 212 24.92 -11.87 14.54
CA ILE A 212 24.81 -13.34 14.65
C ILE A 212 23.53 -13.72 15.37
N PHE A 213 23.19 -13.07 16.49
CA PHE A 213 21.95 -13.36 17.19
C PHE A 213 20.72 -12.88 16.44
N ALA A 214 20.78 -11.79 15.68
CA ALA A 214 19.71 -11.41 14.76
C ALA A 214 19.44 -12.51 13.72
N TYR A 215 20.49 -13.13 13.18
CA TYR A 215 20.39 -14.29 12.28
C TYR A 215 19.78 -15.52 12.98
N LEU A 216 20.30 -15.90 14.16
CA LEU A 216 19.84 -17.07 14.91
C LEU A 216 18.39 -16.95 15.39
N LYS A 217 17.96 -15.74 15.77
CA LYS A 217 16.61 -15.45 16.28
C LYS A 217 15.53 -15.34 15.19
N THR A 218 15.87 -15.66 13.94
CA THR A 218 14.89 -15.75 12.85
C THR A 218 14.03 -17.02 12.90
N ASP A 219 14.38 -17.98 13.78
CA ASP A 219 13.75 -19.32 13.91
C ASP A 219 13.79 -20.20 12.67
N LEU A 220 14.56 -19.79 11.65
CA LEU A 220 14.76 -20.57 10.43
C LEU A 220 16.09 -21.35 10.47
N VAL A 221 16.93 -21.09 11.46
CA VAL A 221 18.15 -21.86 11.73
C VAL A 221 17.76 -23.07 12.58
N PRO A 222 18.23 -24.29 12.26
CA PRO A 222 17.84 -25.53 12.95
C PRO A 222 18.52 -25.67 14.32
N ILE A 223 18.34 -24.68 15.20
CA ILE A 223 18.91 -24.62 16.55
C ILE A 223 17.78 -24.24 17.51
N GLU A 224 17.72 -24.90 18.66
CA GLU A 224 16.69 -24.62 19.65
C GLU A 224 16.88 -23.21 20.24
N ARG A 225 15.79 -22.45 20.38
CA ARG A 225 15.83 -21.11 21.00
C ARG A 225 16.55 -21.09 22.35
N ARG A 226 16.35 -22.13 23.17
CA ARG A 226 17.03 -22.25 24.48
C ARG A 226 18.54 -22.29 24.36
N ASP A 227 19.06 -22.99 23.35
CA ASP A 227 20.51 -23.08 23.10
C ASP A 227 21.04 -21.73 22.59
N VAL A 228 20.27 -21.03 21.75
CA VAL A 228 20.59 -19.65 21.32
C VAL A 228 20.62 -18.68 22.52
N ASP A 229 19.64 -18.76 23.42
CA ASP A 229 19.56 -17.91 24.62
C ASP A 229 20.75 -18.13 25.57
N VAL A 230 21.16 -19.40 25.78
CA VAL A 230 22.34 -19.74 26.60
C VAL A 230 23.62 -19.21 25.96
N LEU A 231 23.76 -19.36 24.63
CA LEU A 231 24.89 -18.85 23.89
C LEU A 231 24.96 -17.31 23.92
N GLU A 232 23.82 -16.63 23.80
CA GLU A 232 23.73 -15.17 23.89
C GLU A 232 24.14 -14.64 25.26
N ASN A 233 23.64 -15.26 26.33
CA ASN A 233 24.02 -14.90 27.69
C ASN A 233 25.52 -15.06 27.93
N TYR A 234 26.13 -16.13 27.41
CA TYR A 234 27.59 -16.31 27.48
C TYR A 234 28.33 -15.20 26.71
N CYS A 235 27.92 -14.92 25.47
CA CYS A 235 28.54 -13.88 24.67
C CYS A 235 28.44 -12.49 25.31
N LEU A 236 27.32 -12.18 25.96
CA LEU A 236 27.12 -10.94 26.72
C LEU A 236 27.97 -10.88 28.00
N ALA A 237 28.07 -11.99 28.75
CA ALA A 237 28.81 -12.05 30.01
C ALA A 237 30.33 -11.87 29.81
N PHE A 238 30.87 -12.40 28.71
CA PHE A 238 32.31 -12.42 28.45
C PHE A 238 32.77 -11.48 27.34
N GLY A 239 31.85 -10.74 26.72
CA GLY A 239 32.20 -9.73 25.70
C GLY A 239 32.83 -10.33 24.45
N ILE A 240 32.28 -11.45 23.97
CA ILE A 240 32.82 -12.20 22.84
C ILE A 240 32.84 -11.33 21.56
N SER A 241 34.01 -11.21 20.96
CA SER A 241 34.26 -10.41 19.76
C SER A 241 34.09 -11.22 18.48
N GLY A 242 34.01 -10.52 17.33
CA GLY A 242 33.91 -11.17 16.03
C GLY A 242 35.11 -12.05 15.66
N ASP A 243 36.30 -11.71 16.16
CA ASP A 243 37.50 -12.53 15.98
C ASP A 243 37.41 -13.85 16.77
N ASP A 244 36.78 -13.81 17.95
CA ASP A 244 36.54 -15.00 18.79
C ASP A 244 35.54 -15.95 18.13
N TRP A 245 34.54 -15.43 17.41
CA TRP A 245 33.61 -16.21 16.61
C TRP A 245 34.29 -16.94 15.46
N GLN A 246 35.24 -16.28 14.80
CA GLN A 246 35.98 -16.82 13.65
C GLN A 246 37.12 -17.76 14.06
N SER A 247 37.63 -17.65 15.29
CA SER A 247 38.74 -18.46 15.81
C SER A 247 38.36 -19.93 15.97
N GLU A 248 39.15 -20.87 15.46
CA GLU A 248 38.92 -22.32 15.68
C GLU A 248 39.17 -22.79 17.13
N LYS A 249 39.69 -21.90 18.00
CA LYS A 249 39.95 -22.22 19.40
C LYS A 249 38.64 -22.39 20.16
N LYS A 250 38.63 -23.35 21.10
CA LYS A 250 37.55 -23.49 22.08
C LYS A 250 37.48 -22.22 22.93
N TRP A 251 36.26 -21.80 23.23
CA TRP A 251 35.98 -20.72 24.17
C TRP A 251 36.17 -21.24 25.60
N ASP A 252 37.00 -20.55 26.38
CA ASP A 252 37.34 -20.81 27.80
C ASP A 252 37.41 -19.46 28.55
N PHE A 253 36.40 -18.62 28.34
CA PHE A 253 36.38 -17.25 28.87
C PHE A 253 35.80 -17.17 30.29
N ALA A 254 35.00 -18.15 30.71
CA ALA A 254 34.47 -18.20 32.07
C ALA A 254 35.56 -18.60 33.08
N GLY A 255 36.56 -19.37 32.63
CA GLY A 255 37.54 -20.01 33.48
C GLY A 255 36.88 -21.05 34.39
N GLY A 256 37.64 -22.09 34.78
CA GLY A 256 37.11 -23.26 35.51
C GLY A 256 36.48 -23.02 36.90
N ASN A 257 36.26 -21.77 37.33
CA ASN A 257 35.66 -21.39 38.62
C ASN A 257 34.27 -20.74 38.52
N ASN A 258 33.74 -20.43 37.32
CA ASN A 258 32.38 -19.93 37.17
C ASN A 258 31.43 -21.09 36.80
N GLY A 259 30.71 -21.62 37.79
CA GLY A 259 29.74 -22.72 37.61
C GLY A 259 28.44 -22.33 36.89
N ASP A 260 28.32 -21.06 36.47
CA ASP A 260 27.11 -20.53 35.83
C ASP A 260 26.99 -20.89 34.34
N PHE A 261 28.10 -21.29 33.70
CA PHE A 261 28.14 -21.61 32.28
C PHE A 261 28.84 -22.95 32.00
N ASP A 262 28.14 -23.85 31.31
CA ASP A 262 28.72 -25.09 30.80
C ASP A 262 29.43 -24.81 29.47
N GLU A 263 30.74 -24.58 29.53
CA GLU A 263 31.55 -24.25 28.35
C GLU A 263 31.64 -25.39 27.35
N GLN A 264 31.49 -26.64 27.77
CA GLN A 264 31.44 -27.76 26.82
C GLN A 264 30.19 -27.63 25.96
N ARG A 265 29.03 -27.43 26.59
CA ARG A 265 27.76 -27.22 25.90
C ARG A 265 27.77 -25.96 25.03
N ILE A 266 28.36 -24.86 25.50
CA ILE A 266 28.45 -23.61 24.71
C ILE A 266 29.28 -23.83 23.43
N ASN A 267 30.43 -24.51 23.53
CA ASN A 267 31.25 -24.82 22.37
C ASN A 267 30.52 -25.79 21.41
N GLU A 268 29.72 -26.74 21.90
CA GLU A 268 28.90 -27.61 21.06
C GLU A 268 27.83 -26.83 20.29
N ILE A 269 27.11 -25.91 20.95
CA ILE A 269 26.09 -25.06 20.31
C ILE A 269 26.77 -24.16 19.28
N ARG A 270 27.89 -23.52 19.63
CA ARG A 270 28.67 -22.68 18.72
C ARG A 270 29.09 -23.44 17.46
N LEU A 271 29.55 -24.68 17.59
CA LEU A 271 29.93 -25.51 16.43
C LEU A 271 28.73 -25.88 15.55
N LYS A 272 27.52 -26.00 16.11
CA LYS A 272 26.30 -26.17 15.31
C LYS A 272 25.93 -24.90 14.54
N VAL A 273 26.15 -23.73 15.14
CA VAL A 273 25.94 -22.42 14.51
C VAL A 273 26.93 -22.15 13.37
N SER A 274 28.21 -22.51 13.57
CA SER A 274 29.30 -22.13 12.63
C SER A 274 29.52 -23.10 11.48
N ARG A 275 28.88 -24.28 11.51
CA ARG A 275 28.94 -25.22 10.38
C ARG A 275 28.09 -24.69 9.22
N PRO A 276 28.59 -24.72 7.97
CA PRO A 276 27.75 -24.39 6.82
C PRO A 276 26.55 -25.33 6.76
N LEU A 277 25.38 -24.78 6.45
CA LEU A 277 24.17 -25.52 6.04
C LEU A 277 24.48 -26.46 4.87
#